data_AF-A0A091RLN3-F1
#
_entry.id   AF-A0A091RLN3-F1
#
_cell.length_a   1.000
_cell.length_b   1.000
_cell.length_c   1.000
_cell.angle_alpha   90.00
_cell.angle_beta   90.00
_cell.angle_gamma   90.00
#
_symmetry.space_group_name_H-M   'P 1'
#
loop_
_entity.id
_entity.type
_entity.pdbx_description
1 polymer ?
#
loop_
_entity_poly.entity_id
_entity_poly.type
_entity_poly.pdbx_seq_one_letter_code
_entity_poly.pdbx_strand_id
1 'polypeptide(L)'
;GILLAPKEKLDIPVLFMPDTMQMYKAVVVIHVMRQNGENWPYEDSAELNKDLKSSVTAAENGGIKSILWIYPLHGITEATQQKLFSAVVRCRARQRLERRVEVPLSGVVLGATAMPAARNSAMVNTSQTATVQEGVQVTNGFSATVKFLYELQYESNEIKSQLESLVGVHLVQTEQDTESGITVLIFNIVFTPSKPMRNKATLVVQSTTGGVWKFPMLFIAMEPEVDDVINIEAVGLNKESIVGFKLTSQTR
;
A
#
# COMPACT_ATOMS: atom_id res chain seq x y z
N GLY A 1 -0.42 1.26 -40.07
CA GLY A 1 -1.58 1.14 -39.17
C GLY A 1 -2.07 -0.29 -39.20
N ILE A 2 -2.84 -0.70 -38.19
CA ILE A 2 -3.48 -2.01 -38.16
C ILE A 2 -4.84 -1.86 -38.87
N LEU A 3 -5.12 -2.73 -39.84
CA LEU A 3 -6.40 -2.76 -40.53
C LEU A 3 -7.40 -3.51 -39.64
N LEU A 4 -8.59 -2.93 -39.47
CA LEU A 4 -9.67 -3.54 -38.72
C LEU A 4 -10.90 -3.66 -39.62
N ALA A 5 -11.33 -4.88 -39.85
CA ALA A 5 -12.59 -5.18 -40.49
C ALA A 5 -13.77 -4.81 -39.57
N PRO A 6 -14.97 -4.62 -40.14
CA PRO A 6 -16.16 -4.37 -39.33
C PRO A 6 -16.36 -5.46 -38.26
N LYS A 7 -16.55 -5.03 -37.00
CA LYS A 7 -16.73 -5.89 -35.82
C LYS A 7 -15.50 -6.71 -35.41
N GLU A 8 -14.36 -6.51 -36.05
CA GLU A 8 -13.10 -7.09 -35.63
C GLU A 8 -12.66 -6.48 -34.29
N LYS A 9 -12.03 -7.28 -33.45
CA LYS A 9 -11.49 -6.85 -32.17
C LYS A 9 -9.97 -6.70 -32.29
N LEU A 10 -9.45 -5.63 -31.72
CA LEU A 10 -8.01 -5.40 -31.61
C LEU A 10 -7.59 -5.56 -30.15
N ASP A 11 -6.72 -6.52 -29.88
CA ASP A 11 -6.06 -6.63 -28.59
C ASP A 11 -4.76 -5.83 -28.59
N ILE A 12 -4.59 -4.93 -27.60
CA ILE A 12 -3.40 -4.11 -27.44
C ILE A 12 -2.68 -4.56 -26.15
N PRO A 13 -1.65 -5.42 -26.25
CA PRO A 13 -0.93 -5.87 -25.06
C PRO A 13 -0.09 -4.73 -24.48
N VAL A 14 -0.12 -4.59 -23.16
CA VAL A 14 0.70 -3.63 -22.41
C VAL A 14 1.63 -4.41 -21.50
N LEU A 15 2.95 -4.26 -21.68
CA LEU A 15 3.97 -4.84 -20.82
C LEU A 15 4.56 -3.73 -19.93
N PHE A 16 4.56 -3.95 -18.63
CA PHE A 16 5.16 -3.04 -17.66
C PHE A 16 6.33 -3.72 -16.96
N MET A 17 7.55 -3.23 -17.22
CA MET A 17 8.79 -3.82 -16.73
C MET A 17 9.69 -2.70 -16.17
N PRO A 18 9.35 -2.17 -14.98
CA PRO A 18 10.04 -1.04 -14.39
C PRO A 18 11.47 -1.41 -13.97
N ASP A 19 12.41 -0.50 -14.18
CA ASP A 19 13.81 -0.61 -13.77
C ASP A 19 14.10 0.09 -12.43
N THR A 20 13.16 0.93 -11.95
CA THR A 20 13.27 1.65 -10.68
C THR A 20 11.94 1.65 -9.92
N MET A 21 11.96 1.78 -8.59
CA MET A 21 10.74 1.85 -7.75
C MET A 21 10.14 3.25 -7.72
N GLN A 22 9.44 3.62 -8.79
CA GLN A 22 8.73 4.89 -8.92
C GLN A 22 7.43 4.75 -9.72
N MET A 23 6.54 5.72 -9.63
CA MET A 23 5.33 5.77 -10.45
C MET A 23 5.68 6.15 -11.90
N TYR A 24 5.22 5.35 -12.86
CA TYR A 24 5.32 5.65 -14.28
C TYR A 24 3.99 6.15 -14.81
N LYS A 25 4.01 7.23 -15.59
CA LYS A 25 2.83 7.77 -16.28
C LYS A 25 3.05 7.69 -17.78
N ALA A 26 2.09 7.09 -18.47
CA ALA A 26 2.09 6.99 -19.92
C ALA A 26 0.67 7.20 -20.43
N VAL A 27 0.53 7.36 -21.75
CA VAL A 27 -0.78 7.50 -22.39
C VAL A 27 -0.76 6.65 -23.65
N VAL A 28 -1.77 5.80 -23.81
CA VAL A 28 -2.03 5.08 -25.05
C VAL A 28 -2.98 5.90 -25.90
N VAL A 29 -2.52 6.29 -27.08
CA VAL A 29 -3.29 7.06 -28.04
C VAL A 29 -3.67 6.14 -29.20
N ILE A 30 -4.97 5.87 -29.36
CA ILE A 30 -5.51 5.10 -30.47
C ILE A 30 -6.14 6.08 -31.45
N HIS A 31 -5.56 6.19 -32.63
CA HIS A 31 -6.08 7.02 -33.72
C HIS A 31 -6.60 6.13 -34.84
N VAL A 32 -7.90 6.24 -35.12
CA VAL A 32 -8.59 5.48 -36.16
C VAL A 32 -9.00 6.41 -37.28
N MET A 33 -8.62 6.02 -38.50
CA MET A 33 -8.94 6.71 -39.74
C MET A 33 -9.44 5.69 -40.76
N ARG A 34 -10.28 6.14 -41.69
CA ARG A 34 -10.73 5.30 -42.78
C ARG A 34 -9.51 4.97 -43.67
N GLN A 35 -9.40 3.72 -44.13
CA GLN A 35 -8.23 3.28 -44.90
C GLN A 35 -7.99 4.12 -46.17
N ASN A 36 -9.06 4.60 -46.79
CA ASN A 36 -9.00 5.43 -47.99
C ASN A 36 -8.75 6.93 -47.71
N GLY A 37 -8.60 7.32 -46.44
CA GLY A 37 -8.38 8.71 -46.03
C GLY A 37 -9.62 9.61 -46.13
N GLU A 38 -10.76 9.08 -46.56
CA GLU A 38 -12.02 9.82 -46.62
C GLU A 38 -12.68 9.91 -45.24
N ASN A 39 -13.52 10.94 -45.06
CA ASN A 39 -14.34 11.05 -43.88
C ASN A 39 -15.42 9.95 -43.88
N TRP A 40 -15.80 9.47 -42.69
CA TRP A 40 -16.98 8.63 -42.56
C TRP A 40 -18.25 9.49 -42.72
N PRO A 41 -19.23 9.00 -43.50
CA PRO A 41 -20.53 9.66 -43.61
C PRO A 41 -21.22 9.58 -42.24
N TYR A 42 -21.60 10.73 -41.70
CA TYR A 42 -22.30 10.84 -40.42
C TYR A 42 -23.35 11.93 -40.53
N GLU A 43 -24.62 11.57 -40.44
CA GLU A 43 -25.73 12.49 -40.74
C GLU A 43 -26.34 13.16 -39.51
N ASP A 44 -25.98 12.75 -38.29
CA ASP A 44 -26.71 13.21 -37.09
C ASP A 44 -25.82 13.59 -35.90
N SER A 45 -25.24 14.79 -35.96
CA SER A 45 -24.40 15.37 -34.89
C SER A 45 -25.11 15.59 -33.54
N ALA A 46 -26.44 15.51 -33.51
CA ALA A 46 -27.26 15.78 -32.33
C ALA A 46 -27.26 14.60 -31.33
N GLU A 47 -27.24 13.35 -31.81
CA GLU A 47 -27.37 12.13 -30.97
C GLU A 47 -26.04 11.55 -30.45
N LEU A 48 -24.90 12.12 -30.81
CA LEU A 48 -23.63 11.59 -30.31
C LEU A 48 -23.52 11.85 -28.79
N ASN A 49 -23.41 10.76 -28.02
CA ASN A 49 -23.18 10.80 -26.58
C ASN A 49 -22.06 11.79 -26.23
N LYS A 50 -22.20 12.57 -25.16
CA LYS A 50 -21.22 13.61 -24.76
C LYS A 50 -19.79 13.09 -24.69
N ASP A 51 -19.61 11.83 -24.31
CA ASP A 51 -18.32 11.16 -24.21
C ASP A 51 -17.73 10.72 -25.57
N LEU A 52 -18.58 10.47 -26.57
CA LEU A 52 -18.12 10.22 -27.93
C LEU A 52 -17.73 11.52 -28.64
N LYS A 53 -18.40 12.64 -28.34
CA LYS A 53 -18.09 13.97 -28.92
C LYS A 53 -16.66 14.43 -28.62
N SER A 54 -16.09 14.07 -27.48
CA SER A 54 -14.71 14.42 -27.13
C SER A 54 -13.66 13.57 -27.86
N SER A 55 -14.04 12.38 -28.34
CA SER A 55 -13.14 11.44 -29.05
C SER A 55 -13.19 11.58 -30.58
N VAL A 56 -14.15 12.32 -31.12
CA VAL A 56 -14.40 12.40 -32.57
C VAL A 56 -13.89 13.73 -33.12
N THR A 57 -13.08 13.67 -34.17
CA THR A 57 -12.69 14.86 -34.95
C THR A 57 -13.65 15.01 -36.13
N ALA A 58 -14.49 16.04 -36.09
CA ALA A 58 -15.37 16.39 -37.21
C ALA A 58 -14.58 17.07 -38.34
N ALA A 59 -14.95 16.78 -39.58
CA ALA A 59 -14.49 17.49 -40.76
C ALA A 59 -15.41 18.67 -41.09
N GLU A 60 -14.92 19.60 -41.92
CA GLU A 60 -15.67 20.78 -42.38
C GLU A 60 -16.99 20.42 -43.09
N ASN A 61 -17.06 19.23 -43.69
CA ASN A 61 -18.25 18.71 -44.36
C ASN A 61 -19.25 17.99 -43.43
N GLY A 62 -19.06 18.07 -42.11
CA GLY A 62 -19.92 17.42 -41.11
C GLY A 62 -19.65 15.93 -40.89
N GLY A 63 -18.81 15.29 -41.70
CA GLY A 63 -18.41 13.90 -41.54
C GLY A 63 -17.38 13.69 -40.44
N ILE A 64 -17.16 12.44 -40.04
CA ILE A 64 -16.12 12.09 -39.05
C ILE A 64 -14.80 11.90 -39.78
N LYS A 65 -13.79 12.73 -39.48
CA LYS A 65 -12.45 12.63 -40.05
C LYS A 65 -11.63 11.53 -39.39
N SER A 66 -11.68 11.48 -38.07
CA SER A 66 -10.95 10.50 -37.28
C SER A 66 -11.54 10.32 -35.90
N ILE A 67 -11.28 9.17 -35.30
CA ILE A 67 -11.62 8.87 -33.92
C ILE A 67 -10.32 8.74 -33.14
N LEU A 68 -10.23 9.43 -32.01
CA LEU A 68 -9.07 9.51 -31.14
C LEU A 68 -9.46 9.09 -29.72
N TRP A 69 -8.92 7.97 -29.26
CA TRP A 69 -9.05 7.57 -27.87
C TRP A 69 -7.72 7.73 -27.14
N ILE A 70 -7.78 8.30 -25.95
CA ILE A 70 -6.62 8.61 -25.11
C ILE A 70 -6.83 7.88 -23.78
N TYR A 71 -6.03 6.85 -23.53
CA TYR A 71 -6.10 6.05 -22.31
C TYR A 71 -4.88 6.34 -21.43
N PRO A 72 -5.03 7.04 -20.30
CA PRO A 72 -3.94 7.25 -19.36
C PRO A 72 -3.58 5.93 -18.68
N LEU A 73 -2.29 5.60 -18.68
CA LEU A 73 -1.72 4.46 -17.99
C LEU A 73 -0.91 4.94 -16.78
N HIS A 74 -1.19 4.33 -15.63
CA HIS A 74 -0.44 4.56 -14.40
C HIS A 74 0.24 3.23 -14.01
N GLY A 75 1.55 3.15 -14.22
CA GLY A 75 2.37 2.03 -13.77
C GLY A 75 2.76 2.24 -12.32
N ILE A 76 2.25 1.40 -11.43
CA ILE A 76 2.61 1.39 -10.01
C ILE A 76 3.63 0.27 -9.80
N THR A 77 4.82 0.62 -9.33
CA THR A 77 5.87 -0.35 -9.02
C THR A 77 5.65 -0.93 -7.64
N GLU A 78 5.34 -2.22 -7.59
CA GLU A 78 5.15 -2.96 -6.36
C GLU A 78 6.27 -4.00 -6.20
N ALA A 79 6.99 -3.95 -5.09
CA ALA A 79 7.98 -4.96 -4.77
C ALA A 79 7.26 -6.28 -4.43
N THR A 80 7.41 -7.29 -5.30
CA THR A 80 6.89 -8.63 -5.02
C THR A 80 7.74 -9.27 -3.94
N GLN A 81 7.15 -9.54 -2.77
CA GLN A 81 7.88 -10.18 -1.68
C GLN A 81 7.79 -11.71 -1.67
N GLN A 82 8.91 -12.32 -1.26
CA GLN A 82 9.08 -13.75 -1.00
C GLN A 82 7.99 -14.28 -0.06
N LYS A 83 7.59 -15.53 -0.30
CA LYS A 83 6.46 -16.28 0.27
C LYS A 83 6.41 -16.41 1.81
N LEU A 84 7.31 -15.77 2.55
CA LEU A 84 7.47 -15.87 4.01
C LEU A 84 7.13 -14.52 4.67
N PHE A 85 6.66 -14.58 5.92
CA PHE A 85 6.43 -13.38 6.73
C PHE A 85 7.76 -12.67 6.98
N SER A 86 7.85 -11.39 6.60
CA SER A 86 9.02 -10.54 6.83
C SER A 86 9.33 -10.38 8.32
N ALA A 87 8.31 -10.49 9.19
CA ALA A 87 8.50 -10.55 10.64
C ALA A 87 7.41 -11.39 11.34
N VAL A 88 7.81 -12.11 12.38
CA VAL A 88 6.90 -12.77 13.33
C VAL A 88 7.05 -12.11 14.69
N VAL A 89 5.98 -11.45 15.15
CA VAL A 89 5.89 -10.77 16.45
C VAL A 89 5.09 -11.65 17.39
N ARG A 90 5.77 -12.24 18.38
CA ARG A 90 5.18 -13.26 19.28
C ARG A 90 5.39 -12.90 20.75
N CYS A 91 4.30 -12.86 21.52
CA CYS A 91 4.34 -12.74 22.99
C CYS A 91 3.20 -13.53 23.64
N ARG A 92 3.10 -13.50 24.97
CA ARG A 92 1.91 -13.99 25.70
C ARG A 92 0.85 -12.89 25.73
N ALA A 93 -0.42 -13.27 25.88
CA ALA A 93 -1.46 -12.31 26.19
C ALA A 93 -1.14 -11.60 27.51
N ARG A 94 -1.58 -10.35 27.64
CA ARG A 94 -1.35 -9.42 28.77
C ARG A 94 0.09 -8.95 28.93
N GLN A 95 0.98 -9.29 28.01
CA GLN A 95 2.36 -8.81 27.97
C GLN A 95 2.53 -7.72 26.91
N ARG A 96 3.53 -6.85 27.11
CA ARG A 96 3.99 -5.89 26.11
C ARG A 96 5.29 -6.38 25.49
N LEU A 97 5.33 -6.44 24.17
CA LEU A 97 6.54 -6.71 23.41
C LEU A 97 6.91 -5.49 22.56
N GLU A 98 8.17 -5.11 22.57
CA GLU A 98 8.74 -4.16 21.61
C GLU A 98 9.80 -4.88 20.79
N ARG A 99 9.72 -4.76 19.46
CA ARG A 99 10.62 -5.45 18.55
C ARG A 99 11.03 -4.52 17.42
N ARG A 100 12.34 -4.42 17.20
CA ARG A 100 12.89 -3.78 16.00
C ARG A 100 12.76 -4.69 14.79
N VAL A 101 12.26 -4.15 13.69
CA VAL A 101 12.11 -4.85 12.41
C VAL A 101 12.77 -4.02 11.32
N GLU A 102 13.73 -4.64 10.64
CA GLU A 102 14.45 -4.07 9.51
C GLU A 102 13.73 -4.41 8.22
N VAL A 103 13.56 -3.39 7.38
CA VAL A 103 12.72 -3.42 6.20
C VAL A 103 13.57 -2.91 5.03
N PRO A 104 14.24 -3.82 4.28
CA PRO A 104 15.07 -3.43 3.15
C PRO A 104 14.19 -3.02 1.96
N LEU A 105 14.43 -1.82 1.43
CA LEU A 105 13.79 -1.27 0.26
C LEU A 105 14.73 -1.40 -0.95
N SER A 106 14.50 -2.43 -1.76
CA SER A 106 15.21 -2.61 -3.02
C SER A 106 14.67 -1.68 -4.11
N GLY A 107 15.55 -1.18 -4.99
CA GLY A 107 15.16 -0.39 -6.17
C GLY A 107 14.94 1.10 -5.90
N VAL A 108 15.32 1.61 -4.72
CA VAL A 108 15.30 3.04 -4.41
C VAL A 108 16.51 3.70 -5.07
N VAL A 109 16.29 4.52 -6.10
CA VAL A 109 17.38 5.32 -6.70
C VAL A 109 17.37 6.71 -6.08
N LEU A 110 18.37 7.00 -5.25
CA LEU A 110 18.61 8.34 -4.71
C LEU A 110 19.79 8.98 -5.46
N GLY A 111 19.52 10.03 -6.24
CA GLY A 111 20.57 10.90 -6.78
C GLY A 111 21.10 10.60 -8.18
N ALA A 112 20.24 10.26 -9.14
CA ALA A 112 20.56 10.52 -10.55
C ALA A 112 19.71 11.72 -11.01
N THR A 113 20.36 12.75 -11.53
CA THR A 113 19.78 13.97 -12.11
C THR A 113 18.65 13.64 -13.08
N ALA A 114 17.41 13.60 -12.58
CA ALA A 114 16.23 13.55 -13.41
C ALA A 114 16.04 14.92 -14.05
N MET A 115 16.17 14.97 -15.38
CA MET A 115 15.82 16.13 -16.19
C MET A 115 14.40 16.61 -15.86
N PRO A 116 14.14 17.93 -15.82
CA PRO A 116 12.86 18.45 -15.37
C PRO A 116 11.78 18.20 -16.44
N ALA A 117 10.93 17.20 -16.21
CA ALA A 117 9.65 17.11 -16.91
C ALA A 117 8.68 18.14 -16.29
N ALA A 118 8.12 18.96 -17.18
CA ALA A 118 7.36 20.16 -16.89
C ALA A 118 6.31 20.00 -15.78
N ARG A 119 6.30 20.99 -14.88
CA ARG A 119 5.18 21.29 -13.97
C ARG A 119 3.87 21.34 -14.76
N ASN A 120 2.85 20.67 -14.25
CA ASN A 120 1.50 21.19 -14.02
C ASN A 120 0.59 20.06 -13.51
N SER A 121 0.20 20.06 -12.23
CA SER A 121 -1.11 19.54 -11.83
C SER A 121 -1.45 19.96 -10.40
N ALA A 122 -2.64 20.52 -10.27
CA ALA A 122 -3.22 21.06 -9.06
C ALA A 122 -3.43 20.00 -7.97
N MET A 123 -3.34 20.52 -6.75
CA MET A 123 -3.69 19.96 -5.46
C MET A 123 -5.08 19.29 -5.45
N VAL A 124 -5.13 18.01 -5.09
CA VAL A 124 -6.36 17.33 -4.64
C VAL A 124 -6.05 16.73 -3.28
N ASN A 125 -6.63 17.33 -2.24
CA ASN A 125 -6.57 16.83 -0.88
C ASN A 125 -7.52 15.64 -0.74
N THR A 126 -6.99 14.46 -0.41
CA THR A 126 -7.78 13.37 0.16
C THR A 126 -7.42 13.26 1.63
N SER A 127 -8.38 13.64 2.47
CA SER A 127 -8.33 13.50 3.92
C SER A 127 -8.45 12.02 4.30
N GLN A 128 -7.32 11.38 4.62
CA GLN A 128 -7.26 10.13 5.36
C GLN A 128 -6.04 10.18 6.28
N THR A 129 -6.26 9.80 7.54
CA THR A 129 -5.33 9.91 8.67
C THR A 129 -4.07 9.06 8.47
N ALA A 130 -3.10 9.59 7.72
CA ALA A 130 -1.74 9.08 7.65
C ALA A 130 -0.93 9.67 8.82
N THR A 131 -0.26 8.82 9.60
CA THR A 131 0.68 9.27 10.62
C THR A 131 1.97 9.68 9.89
N VAL A 132 2.10 10.96 9.59
CA VAL A 132 3.31 11.53 8.99
C VAL A 132 4.32 11.77 10.10
N GLN A 133 5.46 11.07 10.09
CA GLN A 133 6.62 11.44 10.90
C GLN A 133 7.87 11.53 10.03
N GLU A 134 8.59 12.63 10.24
CA GLU A 134 9.66 13.16 9.41
C GLU A 134 11.01 12.58 9.85
N GLY A 135 11.64 11.79 8.99
CA GLY A 135 13.04 11.40 9.15
C GLY A 135 13.94 12.56 8.74
N VAL A 136 14.56 13.24 9.71
CA VAL A 136 15.54 14.29 9.47
C VAL A 136 16.91 13.66 9.17
N GLN A 137 17.47 13.96 7.99
CA GLN A 137 18.93 13.95 7.79
C GLN A 137 19.38 15.39 7.52
N VAL A 138 20.20 15.92 8.41
CA VAL A 138 21.01 17.12 8.16
C VAL A 138 22.31 16.64 7.51
N THR A 139 22.49 16.90 6.22
CA THR A 139 23.81 17.11 5.61
C THR A 139 23.66 17.78 4.24
N ASN A 140 24.33 18.92 4.13
CA ASN A 140 24.57 19.81 3.00
C ASN A 140 24.19 19.36 1.57
N GLY A 141 23.39 20.22 0.91
CA GLY A 141 23.49 20.50 -0.52
C GLY A 141 22.65 19.63 -1.48
N PHE A 142 21.43 20.10 -1.79
CA PHE A 142 20.64 19.77 -2.99
C PHE A 142 20.57 18.29 -3.43
N SER A 143 20.17 17.40 -2.52
CA SER A 143 19.59 16.10 -2.90
C SER A 143 18.16 16.06 -2.40
N ALA A 144 17.19 15.78 -3.29
CA ALA A 144 15.80 15.65 -2.91
C ALA A 144 15.65 14.44 -1.97
N THR A 145 15.52 14.69 -0.67
CA THR A 145 15.29 13.64 0.32
C THR A 145 13.95 12.94 0.01
N VAL A 146 14.01 11.68 -0.41
CA VAL A 146 12.79 10.86 -0.59
C VAL A 146 12.16 10.65 0.78
N LYS A 147 10.89 11.01 0.92
CA LYS A 147 10.11 10.74 2.14
C LYS A 147 9.37 9.42 1.98
N PHE A 148 9.21 8.70 3.08
CA PHE A 148 8.48 7.44 3.13
C PHE A 148 7.22 7.61 3.98
N LEU A 149 6.10 7.16 3.44
CA LEU A 149 4.83 6.96 4.13
C LEU A 149 4.72 5.48 4.49
N TYR A 150 4.13 5.18 5.64
CA TYR A 150 3.91 3.80 6.03
C TYR A 150 2.57 3.62 6.72
N GLU A 151 1.97 2.45 6.53
CA GLU A 151 0.73 2.05 7.19
C GLU A 151 0.67 0.54 7.40
N LEU A 152 -0.14 0.11 8.38
CA LEU A 152 -0.43 -1.31 8.59
C LEU A 152 -1.77 -1.64 7.94
N GLN A 153 -1.73 -2.45 6.88
CA GLN A 153 -2.91 -2.93 6.17
C GLN A 153 -3.36 -4.28 6.71
N TYR A 154 -4.67 -4.48 6.83
CA TYR A 154 -5.28 -5.70 7.38
C TYR A 154 -6.03 -6.46 6.29
N GLU A 155 -6.09 -7.79 6.41
CA GLU A 155 -6.82 -8.66 5.46
C GLU A 155 -8.35 -8.46 5.55
N SER A 156 -8.87 -8.07 6.73
CA SER A 156 -10.30 -7.82 6.95
C SER A 156 -10.56 -6.77 8.03
N ASN A 157 -11.79 -6.25 8.08
CA ASN A 157 -12.22 -5.29 9.10
C ASN A 157 -12.25 -5.92 10.52
N GLU A 158 -12.52 -7.21 10.62
CA GLU A 158 -12.49 -7.96 11.87
C GLU A 158 -11.06 -8.00 12.42
N ILE A 159 -10.08 -8.33 11.58
CA ILE A 159 -8.66 -8.36 11.96
C ILE A 159 -8.19 -6.94 12.33
N LYS A 160 -8.59 -5.92 11.56
CA LYS A 160 -8.32 -4.52 11.87
C LYS A 160 -8.82 -4.17 13.27
N SER A 161 -10.08 -4.45 13.58
CA SER A 161 -10.67 -4.12 14.89
C SER A 161 -9.95 -4.81 16.06
N GLN A 162 -9.38 -5.99 15.81
CA GLN A 162 -8.62 -6.74 16.82
C GLN A 162 -7.19 -6.26 16.97
N LEU A 163 -6.53 -5.77 15.92
CA LEU A 163 -5.08 -5.54 15.90
C LEU A 163 -4.70 -4.05 15.97
N GLU A 164 -5.54 -3.16 15.46
CA GLU A 164 -5.26 -1.72 15.31
C GLU A 164 -4.94 -1.04 16.65
N SER A 165 -5.64 -1.40 17.72
CA SER A 165 -5.37 -0.86 19.07
C SER A 165 -4.28 -1.60 19.84
N LEU A 166 -3.85 -2.77 19.35
CA LEU A 166 -2.88 -3.64 20.02
C LEU A 166 -1.47 -3.52 19.44
N VAL A 167 -1.33 -2.92 18.25
CA VAL A 167 -0.06 -2.78 17.54
C VAL A 167 0.26 -1.31 17.29
N GLY A 168 1.40 -0.86 17.79
CA GLY A 168 2.02 0.41 17.42
C GLY A 168 3.19 0.18 16.47
N VAL A 169 3.31 1.01 15.42
CA VAL A 169 4.43 0.97 14.47
C VAL A 169 5.05 2.35 14.36
N HIS A 170 6.36 2.42 14.65
CA HIS A 170 7.11 3.67 14.63
C HIS A 170 8.39 3.52 13.82
N LEU A 171 8.63 4.41 12.86
CA LEU A 171 9.94 4.47 12.19
C LEU A 171 10.97 5.04 13.18
N VAL A 172 12.03 4.28 13.45
CA VAL A 172 13.10 4.67 14.37
C VAL A 172 14.26 5.28 13.61
N GLN A 173 14.65 4.64 12.51
CA GLN A 173 15.87 4.98 11.79
C GLN A 173 15.74 4.60 10.31
N THR A 174 16.44 5.36 9.48
CA THR A 174 16.65 5.08 8.07
C THR A 174 18.14 4.96 7.85
N GLU A 175 18.58 3.80 7.37
CA GLU A 175 19.96 3.54 6.98
C GLU A 175 20.02 3.44 5.46
N GLN A 176 21.05 4.01 4.86
CA GLN A 176 21.27 3.91 3.44
C GLN A 176 22.65 3.33 3.21
N ASP A 177 22.69 2.19 2.53
CA ASP A 177 23.94 1.65 2.04
C ASP A 177 24.28 2.33 0.71
N THR A 178 25.38 3.09 0.71
CA THR A 178 25.86 3.82 -0.48
C THR A 178 26.53 2.90 -1.49
N GLU A 179 26.99 1.71 -1.09
CA GLU A 179 27.58 0.73 -2.00
C GLU A 179 26.50 -0.13 -2.67
N SER A 180 25.51 -0.61 -1.92
CA SER A 180 24.46 -1.48 -2.46
C SER A 180 23.25 -0.73 -3.04
N GLY A 181 23.09 0.56 -2.76
CA GLY A 181 21.91 1.35 -3.14
C GLY A 181 20.62 0.89 -2.45
N ILE A 182 20.73 0.08 -1.39
CA ILE A 182 19.60 -0.42 -0.61
C ILE A 182 19.37 0.55 0.56
N THR A 183 18.13 1.02 0.67
CA THR A 183 17.69 1.79 1.84
C THR A 183 17.01 0.84 2.81
N VAL A 184 17.44 0.81 4.07
CA VAL A 184 16.85 -0.02 5.13
C VAL A 184 16.10 0.88 6.10
N LEU A 185 14.80 0.61 6.28
CA LEU A 185 13.99 1.27 7.31
C LEU A 185 13.92 0.39 8.55
N ILE A 186 14.22 0.96 9.72
CA ILE A 186 14.16 0.26 11.00
C ILE A 186 12.92 0.74 11.75
N PHE A 187 11.95 -0.15 11.91
CA PHE A 187 10.72 0.12 12.65
C PHE A 187 10.78 -0.47 14.06
N ASN A 188 10.27 0.25 15.05
CA ASN A 188 9.90 -0.32 16.35
C ASN A 188 8.43 -0.72 16.30
N ILE A 189 8.18 -2.02 16.45
CA ILE A 189 6.83 -2.58 16.55
C ILE A 189 6.54 -2.87 18.01
N VAL A 190 5.51 -2.21 18.53
CA VAL A 190 4.97 -2.42 19.87
C VAL A 190 3.75 -3.32 19.75
N PHE A 191 3.68 -4.42 20.49
CA PHE A 191 2.56 -5.34 20.50
C PHE A 191 2.09 -5.62 21.93
N THR A 192 0.84 -5.29 22.24
CA THR A 192 0.24 -5.38 23.58
C THR A 192 -1.09 -6.13 23.56
N PRO A 193 -1.11 -7.44 23.26
CA PRO A 193 -2.35 -8.19 23.16
C PRO A 193 -2.99 -8.46 24.53
N SER A 194 -4.31 -8.31 24.65
CA SER A 194 -5.06 -8.63 25.88
C SER A 194 -5.59 -10.06 25.92
N LYS A 195 -5.74 -10.70 24.76
CA LYS A 195 -6.25 -12.06 24.58
C LYS A 195 -5.34 -12.86 23.65
N PRO A 196 -5.32 -14.21 23.77
CA PRO A 196 -4.66 -15.06 22.78
C PRO A 196 -5.23 -14.81 21.38
N MET A 197 -4.36 -14.65 20.39
CA MET A 197 -4.73 -14.31 19.01
C MET A 197 -3.63 -14.70 18.03
N ARG A 198 -4.02 -14.91 16.77
CA ARG A 198 -3.07 -15.13 15.67
C ARG A 198 -3.58 -14.45 14.41
N ASN A 199 -3.05 -13.25 14.14
CA ASN A 199 -3.50 -12.40 13.04
C ASN A 199 -2.34 -12.00 12.13
N LYS A 200 -2.66 -11.78 10.86
CA LYS A 200 -1.72 -11.28 9.85
C LYS A 200 -2.04 -9.82 9.55
N ALA A 201 -1.01 -9.06 9.26
CA ALA A 201 -1.14 -7.71 8.71
C ALA A 201 0.07 -7.42 7.82
N THR A 202 -0.04 -6.43 6.94
CA THR A 202 1.01 -6.07 5.99
C THR A 202 1.46 -4.65 6.26
N LEU A 203 2.73 -4.47 6.61
CA LEU A 203 3.33 -3.14 6.64
C LEU A 203 3.56 -2.69 5.20
N VAL A 204 2.82 -1.67 4.79
CA VAL A 204 2.97 -1.04 3.48
C VAL A 204 3.85 0.18 3.66
N VAL A 205 4.93 0.26 2.88
CA VAL A 205 5.80 1.43 2.78
C VAL A 205 5.63 2.00 1.37
N GLN A 206 5.36 3.30 1.29
CA GLN A 206 5.25 4.02 0.04
C GLN A 206 6.24 5.17 0.02
N SER A 207 7.00 5.30 -1.07
CA SER A 207 7.88 6.45 -1.29
C SER A 207 7.13 7.60 -1.93
N THR A 208 7.64 8.83 -1.76
CA THR A 208 7.14 10.00 -2.51
C THR A 208 7.32 9.88 -4.02
N THR A 209 8.23 9.02 -4.49
CA THR A 209 8.39 8.70 -5.91
C THR A 209 7.32 7.74 -6.42
N GLY A 210 6.50 7.16 -5.53
CA GLY A 210 5.38 6.29 -5.88
C GLY A 210 5.70 4.80 -5.89
N GLY A 211 6.93 4.41 -5.53
CA GLY A 211 7.27 3.01 -5.27
C GLY A 211 6.57 2.49 -4.01
N VAL A 212 6.06 1.26 -4.06
CA VAL A 212 5.33 0.61 -2.97
C VAL A 212 6.00 -0.71 -2.61
N TRP A 213 6.26 -0.91 -1.32
CA TRP A 213 6.78 -2.15 -0.76
C TRP A 213 5.80 -2.68 0.28
N LYS A 214 5.50 -3.97 0.22
CA LYS A 214 4.56 -4.64 1.13
C LYS A 214 5.27 -5.71 1.92
N PHE A 215 5.24 -5.62 3.24
CA PHE A 215 5.92 -6.52 4.17
C PHE A 215 4.91 -7.28 5.04
N PRO A 216 4.61 -8.56 4.74
CA PRO A 216 3.67 -9.34 5.52
C PRO A 216 4.26 -9.66 6.90
N MET A 217 3.47 -9.44 7.94
CA MET A 217 3.80 -9.64 9.34
C MET A 217 2.80 -10.58 10.00
N LEU A 218 3.28 -11.40 10.93
CA LEU A 218 2.46 -12.32 11.70
C LEU A 218 2.53 -11.97 13.19
N PHE A 219 1.38 -11.67 13.78
CA PHE A 219 1.21 -11.34 15.20
C PHE A 219 0.61 -12.54 15.94
N ILE A 220 1.30 -13.01 16.99
CA ILE A 220 0.90 -14.17 17.78
C ILE A 220 0.90 -13.81 19.27
N ALA A 221 -0.28 -13.85 19.89
CA ALA A 221 -0.42 -13.83 21.35
C ALA A 221 -0.80 -15.24 21.82
N MET A 222 0.03 -15.82 22.69
CA MET A 222 -0.25 -17.11 23.33
C MET A 222 -1.08 -16.95 24.60
N GLU A 223 -1.47 -18.07 25.21
CA GLU A 223 -2.08 -18.11 26.53
C GLU A 223 -1.30 -17.25 27.54
N PRO A 224 -1.99 -16.45 28.38
CA PRO A 224 -1.33 -15.67 29.43
C PRO A 224 -0.69 -16.60 30.47
N GLU A 225 0.19 -16.03 31.29
CA GLU A 225 0.62 -16.71 32.51
C GLU A 225 -0.56 -16.84 33.48
N VAL A 226 -0.55 -17.90 34.29
CA VAL A 226 -1.49 -18.05 35.39
C VAL A 226 -1.22 -16.94 36.39
N ASP A 227 -2.21 -16.07 36.62
CA ASP A 227 -2.02 -14.90 37.49
C ASP A 227 -1.73 -15.32 38.94
N ASP A 228 -2.47 -16.30 39.46
CA ASP A 228 -2.30 -16.86 40.79
C ASP A 228 -2.89 -18.27 40.87
N VAL A 229 -2.40 -19.09 41.79
CA VAL A 229 -2.91 -20.45 42.06
C VAL A 229 -3.71 -20.43 43.35
N ILE A 230 -5.01 -20.74 43.26
CA ILE A 230 -5.86 -20.92 44.44
C ILE A 230 -5.77 -22.38 44.88
N ASN A 231 -5.06 -22.63 45.99
CA ASN A 231 -5.02 -23.93 46.62
C ASN A 231 -6.22 -24.07 47.58
N ILE A 232 -7.05 -25.10 47.38
CA ILE A 232 -8.16 -25.44 48.28
C ILE A 232 -7.79 -26.74 48.98
N GLU A 233 -7.55 -26.66 50.28
CA GLU A 233 -7.24 -27.82 51.11
C GLU A 233 -8.52 -28.52 51.57
N ALA A 234 -8.54 -29.86 51.47
CA ALA A 234 -9.66 -30.66 51.95
C ALA A 234 -9.55 -30.89 53.46
N VAL A 235 -10.66 -30.76 54.18
CA VAL A 235 -10.72 -31.02 55.63
C VAL A 235 -10.77 -32.53 55.97
N GLY A 236 -11.00 -33.37 54.95
CA GLY A 236 -11.02 -34.84 55.06
C GLY A 236 -11.77 -35.51 53.89
N LEU A 237 -11.61 -36.82 53.73
CA LEU A 237 -12.37 -37.61 52.74
C LEU A 237 -13.88 -37.51 53.01
N ASN A 238 -14.67 -37.26 51.96
CA ASN A 238 -16.13 -37.11 52.00
C ASN A 238 -16.65 -35.98 52.93
N LYS A 239 -15.82 -34.98 53.22
CA LYS A 239 -16.23 -33.76 53.93
C LYS A 239 -16.14 -32.57 52.99
N GLU A 240 -17.15 -31.71 53.02
CA GLU A 240 -17.17 -30.49 52.23
C GLU A 240 -16.14 -29.49 52.78
N SER A 241 -15.35 -28.90 51.89
CA SER A 241 -14.47 -27.76 52.18
C SER A 241 -14.97 -26.58 51.35
N ILE A 242 -15.44 -25.52 52.01
CA ILE A 242 -15.98 -24.33 51.37
C ILE A 242 -14.99 -23.19 51.59
N VAL A 243 -14.46 -22.64 50.50
CA VAL A 243 -13.59 -21.46 50.52
C VAL A 243 -14.26 -20.36 49.70
N GLY A 244 -14.53 -19.24 50.34
CA GLY A 244 -15.03 -18.03 49.68
C GLY A 244 -13.86 -17.09 49.39
N PHE A 245 -13.68 -16.69 48.14
CA PHE A 245 -12.76 -15.60 47.76
C PHE A 245 -13.56 -14.39 47.30
N LYS A 246 -13.12 -13.20 47.71
CA LYS A 246 -13.74 -11.93 47.37
C LYS A 246 -12.83 -11.17 46.41
N LEU A 247 -13.27 -10.98 45.18
CA LEU A 247 -12.58 -10.14 44.21
C LEU A 247 -13.05 -8.69 44.37
N THR A 248 -12.10 -7.76 44.50
CA THR A 248 -12.39 -6.32 44.49
C THR A 248 -11.63 -5.66 43.36
N SER A 249 -12.35 -5.04 42.42
CA SER A 249 -11.73 -4.16 41.43
C SER A 249 -11.36 -2.84 42.09
N GLN A 250 -10.07 -2.47 42.08
CA GLN A 250 -9.64 -1.11 42.39
C GLN A 250 -9.30 -0.43 41.07
N THR A 251 -10.17 0.45 40.59
CA THR A 251 -9.82 1.42 39.54
C THR A 251 -8.81 2.40 40.13
N ARG A 252 -7.61 2.45 39.55
CA ARG A 252 -6.63 3.50 39.81
C ARG A 252 -6.69 4.54 38.70
#